data_AF-A0A925BUZ5-F1
#
_entry.id   AF-A0A925BUZ5-F1
#
_cell.length_a   1.000
_cell.length_b   1.000
_cell.length_c   1.000
_cell.angle_alpha   90.00
_cell.angle_beta   90.00
_cell.angle_gamma   90.00
#
_symmetry.space_group_name_H-M   'P 1'
#
loop_
_entity.id
_entity.type
_entity.pdbx_description
1 polymer ?
#
loop_
_entity_poly.entity_id
_entity_poly.type
_entity_poly.pdbx_seq_one_letter_code
_entity_poly.pdbx_strand_id
1 'polypeptide(L)' 'MKIRAIVHSAEEGGYWAEVPALPGCVTEGDTIEGVVANLQDAIESTDQVVEIAV' A
#
# COMPACT_ATOMS: atom_id res chain seq x y z
N MET A 1 4.75 2.53 -14.29
CA MET A 1 5.20 1.11 -14.16
C MET A 1 4.14 0.39 -13.34
N LYS A 2 3.98 -0.94 -13.40
CA LYS A 2 3.08 -1.62 -12.45
C LYS A 2 3.86 -1.95 -11.19
N ILE A 3 3.49 -1.37 -10.06
CA ILE A 3 4.10 -1.63 -8.76
C ILE A 3 3.11 -2.47 -7.95
N ARG A 4 3.57 -3.63 -7.47
CA ARG A 4 2.75 -4.53 -6.65
C ARG A 4 2.87 -4.14 -5.17
N ALA A 5 1.74 -4.09 -4.48
CA ALA A 5 1.67 -4.04 -3.03
C ALA A 5 1.27 -5.41 -2.50
N ILE A 6 1.70 -5.75 -1.29
CA ILE A 6 1.29 -6.97 -0.59
C ILE A 6 0.52 -6.51 0.63
N VAL A 7 -0.75 -6.93 0.73
CA VAL A 7 -1.62 -6.59 1.87
C VAL A 7 -1.64 -7.75 2.87
N HIS A 8 -1.53 -7.40 4.14
CA HIS A 8 -1.52 -8.30 5.27
C HIS A 8 -2.62 -7.88 6.25
N SER A 9 -3.26 -8.85 6.91
CA SER A 9 -4.16 -8.59 8.04
C SER A 9 -3.35 -8.37 9.31
N ALA A 10 -3.69 -7.37 10.12
CA ALA A 10 -3.06 -7.14 11.42
C ALA A 10 -3.71 -8.00 12.51
N GLU A 11 -2.91 -8.47 13.48
CA GLU A 11 -3.37 -9.31 14.60
C GLU A 11 -4.40 -8.59 15.50
N GLU A 12 -4.29 -7.27 15.63
CA GLU A 12 -5.21 -6.43 16.42
C GLU A 12 -6.44 -5.96 15.63
N GLY A 13 -6.56 -6.38 14.35
CA GLY A 13 -7.59 -5.94 13.42
C GLY A 13 -7.09 -4.87 12.44
N GLY A 14 -7.77 -4.75 11.30
CA GLY A 14 -7.34 -3.90 10.20
C GLY A 14 -6.31 -4.57 9.29
N TYR A 15 -5.65 -3.74 8.48
CA TYR A 15 -4.76 -4.16 7.40
C TYR A 15 -3.53 -3.27 7.33
N TRP A 16 -2.44 -3.84 6.82
CA TRP A 16 -1.27 -3.07 6.41
C TRP A 16 -0.75 -3.59 5.08
N ALA A 17 -0.04 -2.75 4.35
CA ALA A 17 0.55 -3.11 3.07
C ALA A 17 1.99 -2.64 2.94
N GLU A 18 2.78 -3.44 2.25
CA GLU A 18 4.16 -3.10 1.87
C GLU A 18 4.33 -3.15 0.36
N VAL A 19 5.29 -2.38 -0.13
CA VAL A 19 5.64 -2.33 -1.54
C VAL A 19 7.07 -2.87 -1.72
N PRO A 20 7.26 -4.12 -2.18
CA PRO A 20 8.61 -4.70 -2.32
C PRO A 20 9.55 -3.92 -3.24
N ALA A 21 8.99 -3.18 -4.21
CA ALA A 21 9.76 -2.32 -5.10
C ALA A 21 10.20 -0.99 -4.45
N LEU A 22 9.57 -0.61 -3.34
CA LEU A 22 9.85 0.60 -2.56
C LEU A 22 10.09 0.21 -1.09
N PRO A 23 11.27 -0.34 -0.75
CA PRO A 23 11.58 -0.76 0.60
C PRO A 23 11.37 0.38 1.60
N GLY A 24 10.56 0.12 2.64
CA GLY A 24 10.20 1.13 3.65
C GLY A 24 8.94 1.93 3.33
N CYS A 25 8.33 1.76 2.16
CA CYS A 25 6.97 2.23 1.89
C CYS A 25 5.96 1.22 2.44
N VAL A 26 5.39 1.56 3.59
CA VAL A 26 4.39 0.76 4.31
C VAL A 26 3.23 1.67 4.68
N THR A 27 2.00 1.18 4.51
CA THR A 27 0.78 1.89 4.92
C THR A 27 -0.12 0.96 5.74
N GLU A 28 -0.96 1.55 6.59
CA GLU A 28 -1.93 0.82 7.42
C GLU A 28 -3.32 1.46 7.32
N GLY A 29 -4.35 0.73 7.74
CA GLY A 29 -5.72 1.20 7.76
C GLY A 29 -6.72 0.14 8.21
N ASP A 30 -7.90 0.57 8.64
CA ASP A 30 -8.96 -0.32 9.13
C ASP A 30 -9.57 -1.20 8.02
N THR A 31 -9.49 -0.77 6.77
CA THR A 31 -10.02 -1.48 5.60
C THR A 31 -8.97 -1.59 4.49
N ILE A 32 -9.13 -2.61 3.63
CA ILE A 32 -8.27 -2.78 2.45
C ILE A 32 -8.34 -1.53 1.57
N GLU A 33 -9.54 -0.97 1.33
CA GLU A 33 -9.68 0.26 0.54
C GLU A 33 -8.93 1.44 1.16
N GLY A 34 -8.93 1.58 2.48
CA GLY A 34 -8.17 2.62 3.19
C GLY A 34 -6.66 2.45 3.05
N VAL A 35 -6.16 1.22 3.18
CA VAL A 35 -4.75 0.90 2.96
C VAL A 35 -4.33 1.24 1.52
N VAL A 36 -5.15 0.86 0.54
CA VAL A 36 -4.91 1.13 -0.89
C VAL A 36 -4.90 2.63 -1.15
N ALA A 37 -5.85 3.40 -0.61
CA ALA A 37 -5.89 4.85 -0.75
C ALA A 37 -4.62 5.51 -0.17
N ASN A 38 -4.22 5.12 1.05
CA ASN A 38 -3.00 5.61 1.69
C ASN A 38 -1.75 5.27 0.85
N LEU A 39 -1.73 4.10 0.22
CA LEU A 39 -0.63 3.65 -0.63
C LEU A 39 -0.59 4.43 -1.95
N GLN A 40 -1.75 4.82 -2.51
CA GLN A 40 -1.83 5.71 -3.66
C GLN A 40 -1.27 7.10 -3.32
N ASP A 41 -1.71 7.71 -2.23
CA ASP A 41 -1.21 9.02 -1.75
C ASP A 41 0.30 9.00 -1.51
N ALA A 42 0.81 7.96 -0.82
CA ALA A 42 2.24 7.80 -0.54
C ALA A 42 3.08 7.68 -1.82
N ILE A 43 2.54 7.06 -2.86
CA ILE A 43 3.25 6.84 -4.12
C ILE A 43 3.06 7.98 -5.11
N GLU A 44 1.93 8.68 -5.13
CA GLU A 44 1.73 9.90 -5.94
C GLU A 44 2.73 11.00 -5.57
N SER A 45 3.22 11.03 -4.33
CA SER A 45 4.34 11.90 -3.93
C SER A 45 5.68 11.52 -4.59
N THR A 46 5.78 10.34 -5.18
CA THR A 46 6.90 9.90 -6.00
C THR A 46 6.51 10.05 -7.47
N ASP A 47 7.43 10.42 -8.36
CA ASP A 47 7.18 10.60 -9.81
C ASP A 47 6.75 9.30 -10.56
N GLN A 48 6.12 8.33 -9.89
CA GLN A 48 5.78 7.00 -10.39
C GLN A 48 4.26 6.75 -10.37
N VAL A 49 3.69 6.48 -11.55
CA VAL A 49 2.31 5.99 -11.71
C VAL A 49 2.22 4.53 -11.26
N VAL A 50 1.27 4.23 -10.36
CA VAL A 50 1.08 2.88 -9.78
C VAL A 50 -0.31 2.32 -9.99
N GLU A 51 -0.34 1.04 -10.37
CA GLU A 51 -1.51 0.18 -10.42
C GLU A 51 -1.38 -0.84 -9.28
N ILE A 52 -2.19 -0.68 -8.22
CA ILE A 52 -2.14 -1.55 -7.04
C ILE A 52 -2.89 -2.84 -7.35
N ALA A 53 -2.16 -3.94 -7.46
CA ALA A 53 -2.72 -5.28 -7.47
C ALA A 53 -2.70 -5.81 -6.04
N VAL A 54 -3.88 -5.95 -5.45
CA VAL A 54 -4.14 -6.54 -4.12
C VAL A 54 -4.29 -8.04 -4.23
#